data_AF-A0A1W9G8M6-F1
#
_entry.id   AF-A0A1W9G8M6-F1
#
_cell.length_a   1.000
_cell.length_b   1.000
_cell.length_c   1.000
_cell.angle_alpha   90.00
_cell.angle_beta   90.00
_cell.angle_gamma   90.00
#
_symmetry.space_group_name_H-M   'P 1'
#
loop_
_entity.id
_entity.type
_entity.pdbx_description
1 polymer ?
#
loop_
_entity_poly.entity_id
_entity_poly.type
_entity_poly.pdbx_seq_one_letter_code
_entity_poly.pdbx_strand_id
1 'polypeptide(L)'
;MATDAMFWDDGSAECQGSWALLTDIKLISNSHKYPQGAAMKSEFRKHQDKLSARTAIALKEEARKARFTYGMQNAVRLKKALASVGLHHLQDSTLLSPEIHKLHAKQLADRYLKKLATVQRLVRRQQRDLIQVNKRYGVKVDPRSLAAQDRFRFPTVLHSMEVLDVDRTLRTVRAFKEQLQSVIERCRGLWCLGVIEVEVVSMDLMRQLTDQSDSEERKLAVCESMVKRLPKRHQGLSVFFLIHFHGIVVATQPRHFTDLEQQLRRQWKHEPRQVLMKPLSKVFNGKAKTPEKSVVDIARYITKGGNDWIKKKAYLRYKLSFDQEHLESEDAWVNKNWRRNQTLRGERIEEGLEDTLAMSRSEIAALASVIDGMMGTTRSRTGYLVFARSKRRKLSTTGSA
;
A
#
# COMPACT_ATOMS: atom_id res chain seq x y z
N MET A 1 -59.69 11.57 -47.91
CA MET A 1 -59.71 10.44 -48.86
C MET A 1 -59.63 9.18 -47.99
N ALA A 2 -60.78 8.66 -47.55
CA ALA A 2 -61.59 7.66 -48.25
C ALA A 2 -60.92 6.26 -48.09
N THR A 3 -61.54 5.20 -47.57
CA THR A 3 -62.94 4.85 -47.25
C THR A 3 -62.94 3.47 -46.56
N ASP A 4 -63.93 3.23 -45.67
CA ASP A 4 -64.82 2.05 -45.53
C ASP A 4 -64.27 0.60 -45.56
N ALA A 5 -64.87 -0.44 -44.95
CA ALA A 5 -65.87 -0.67 -43.90
C ALA A 5 -66.11 -2.22 -43.80
N MET A 6 -66.75 -2.68 -42.71
CA MET A 6 -67.62 -3.89 -42.54
C MET A 6 -66.99 -5.32 -42.42
N PHE A 7 -67.10 -5.99 -41.24
CA PHE A 7 -68.16 -6.92 -40.71
C PHE A 7 -67.95 -8.39 -41.18
N TRP A 8 -67.96 -9.50 -40.40
CA TRP A 8 -68.71 -10.04 -39.23
C TRP A 8 -67.77 -10.86 -38.30
N ASP A 9 -67.84 -10.85 -36.96
CA ASP A 9 -68.75 -11.46 -35.95
C ASP A 9 -68.52 -12.97 -35.62
N ASP A 10 -68.17 -13.25 -34.35
CA ASP A 10 -68.81 -14.17 -33.38
C ASP A 10 -67.84 -14.71 -32.29
N GLY A 11 -68.27 -14.68 -31.03
CA GLY A 11 -67.77 -15.62 -29.99
C GLY A 11 -67.41 -15.10 -28.59
N SER A 12 -68.39 -14.58 -27.85
CA SER A 12 -68.64 -14.73 -26.40
C SER A 12 -67.50 -15.03 -25.40
N ALA A 13 -67.35 -14.20 -24.35
CA ALA A 13 -67.84 -14.52 -22.98
C ALA A 13 -67.35 -13.48 -21.95
N GLU A 14 -68.32 -12.91 -21.23
CA GLU A 14 -68.21 -11.87 -20.21
C GLU A 14 -67.62 -12.37 -18.88
N CYS A 15 -67.00 -11.44 -18.14
CA CYS A 15 -67.20 -11.32 -16.69
C CYS A 15 -66.84 -9.89 -16.25
N GLN A 16 -67.87 -9.05 -16.16
CA GLN A 16 -67.84 -7.75 -15.47
C GLN A 16 -67.92 -7.94 -13.96
N GLY A 17 -67.26 -7.08 -13.20
CA GLY A 17 -67.38 -7.01 -11.74
C GLY A 17 -67.12 -5.59 -11.24
N SER A 18 -68.21 -4.82 -11.16
CA SER A 18 -68.31 -3.43 -10.76
C SER A 18 -67.90 -3.15 -9.31
N TRP A 19 -67.41 -1.93 -9.09
CA TRP A 19 -67.27 -1.27 -7.79
C TRP A 19 -68.64 -0.94 -7.18
N ALA A 20 -68.77 -1.13 -5.86
CA ALA A 20 -69.77 -0.46 -5.04
C ALA A 20 -69.24 -0.26 -3.62
N LEU A 21 -69.28 0.99 -3.15
CA LEU A 21 -69.20 1.37 -1.74
C LEU A 21 -70.43 0.88 -0.99
N LEU A 22 -70.28 0.43 0.27
CA LEU A 22 -71.25 0.65 1.34
C LEU A 22 -70.61 0.44 2.72
N THR A 23 -71.18 1.17 3.67
CA THR A 23 -70.77 1.54 5.03
C THR A 23 -70.98 0.47 6.12
N ASP A 24 -70.22 0.66 7.21
CA ASP A 24 -70.44 0.34 8.63
C ASP A 24 -70.95 -1.05 9.12
N ILE A 25 -70.06 -1.66 9.90
CA ILE A 25 -70.24 -2.36 11.18
C ILE A 25 -71.37 -3.42 11.26
N LYS A 26 -70.97 -4.68 11.04
CA LYS A 26 -71.43 -5.85 11.79
C LYS A 26 -70.25 -6.80 12.05
N LEU A 27 -69.63 -6.66 13.22
CA LEU A 27 -68.93 -7.76 13.87
C LEU A 27 -69.97 -8.82 14.21
N ILE A 28 -69.88 -10.02 13.61
CA ILE A 28 -70.07 -11.35 14.22
C ILE A 28 -70.03 -12.42 13.12
N SER A 29 -69.09 -13.36 13.32
CA SER A 29 -68.99 -14.71 12.74
C SER A 29 -69.14 -14.86 11.23
N ASN A 30 -68.05 -14.58 10.49
CA ASN A 30 -67.76 -15.32 9.27
C ASN A 30 -66.37 -15.92 9.41
N SER A 31 -66.32 -17.25 9.54
CA SER A 31 -65.13 -18.09 9.43
C SER A 31 -64.45 -17.79 8.09
N HIS A 32 -63.56 -16.81 8.13
CA HIS A 32 -62.68 -16.49 7.03
C HIS A 32 -61.90 -17.75 6.68
N LYS A 33 -61.96 -18.14 5.40
CA LYS A 33 -61.03 -19.10 4.81
C LYS A 33 -59.62 -18.62 5.11
N TYR A 34 -59.04 -19.11 6.20
CA TYR A 34 -57.62 -18.91 6.49
C TYR A 34 -56.85 -19.39 5.26
N PRO A 35 -55.88 -18.61 4.75
CA PRO A 35 -54.97 -19.12 3.72
C PRO A 35 -54.39 -20.43 4.26
N GLN A 36 -54.55 -21.51 3.48
CA GLN A 36 -54.19 -22.87 3.85
C GLN A 36 -52.84 -22.86 4.58
N GLY A 37 -52.77 -23.39 5.81
CA GLY A 37 -51.61 -23.22 6.71
C GLY A 37 -50.25 -23.63 6.13
N ALA A 38 -50.22 -24.37 5.01
CA ALA A 38 -49.01 -24.64 4.23
C ALA A 38 -48.44 -23.39 3.53
N ALA A 39 -49.28 -22.51 2.96
CA ALA A 39 -48.86 -21.28 2.29
C ALA A 39 -48.30 -20.27 3.31
N MET A 40 -48.98 -20.09 4.44
CA MET A 40 -48.49 -19.24 5.55
C MET A 40 -47.17 -19.76 6.14
N LYS A 41 -47.03 -21.08 6.35
CA LYS A 41 -45.77 -21.69 6.81
C LYS A 41 -44.63 -21.50 5.80
N SER A 42 -44.92 -21.58 4.50
CA SER A 42 -43.94 -21.35 3.43
C SER A 42 -43.47 -19.88 3.38
N GLU A 43 -44.40 -18.93 3.47
CA GLU A 43 -44.05 -17.50 3.51
C GLU A 43 -43.30 -17.11 4.78
N PHE A 44 -43.71 -17.64 5.94
CA PHE A 44 -43.01 -17.42 7.20
C PHE A 44 -41.57 -17.95 7.15
N ARG A 45 -41.37 -19.16 6.59
CA ARG A 45 -40.03 -19.74 6.42
C ARG A 45 -39.16 -18.91 5.48
N LYS A 46 -39.71 -18.46 4.33
CA LYS A 46 -39.02 -17.54 3.41
C LYS A 46 -38.63 -16.23 4.09
N HIS A 47 -39.51 -15.68 4.94
CA HIS A 47 -39.22 -14.46 5.70
C HIS A 47 -38.12 -14.68 6.75
N GLN A 48 -38.19 -15.80 7.48
CA GLN A 48 -37.18 -16.19 8.47
C GLN A 48 -35.81 -16.44 7.83
N ASP A 49 -35.75 -17.12 6.68
CA ASP A 49 -34.53 -17.34 5.91
C ASP A 49 -33.93 -16.00 5.42
N LYS A 50 -34.78 -15.08 4.94
CA LYS A 50 -34.35 -13.74 4.50
C LYS A 50 -33.81 -12.88 5.64
N LEU A 51 -34.45 -12.93 6.81
CA LEU A 51 -33.96 -12.26 8.02
C LEU A 51 -32.63 -12.87 8.49
N SER A 52 -32.53 -14.21 8.53
CA SER A 52 -31.33 -14.92 8.95
C SER A 52 -30.15 -14.62 8.01
N ALA A 53 -30.39 -14.59 6.70
CA ALA A 53 -29.40 -14.18 5.71
C ALA A 53 -28.93 -12.72 5.90
N ARG A 54 -29.86 -11.80 6.16
CA ARG A 54 -29.53 -10.38 6.45
C ARG A 54 -28.70 -10.23 7.72
N THR A 55 -29.09 -10.91 8.80
CA THR A 55 -28.35 -10.91 10.07
C THR A 55 -26.95 -11.51 9.88
N ALA A 56 -26.82 -12.63 9.17
CA ALA A 56 -25.53 -13.24 8.88
C ALA A 56 -24.62 -12.30 8.05
N ILE A 57 -25.17 -11.56 7.09
CA ILE A 57 -24.44 -10.55 6.32
C ILE A 57 -23.98 -9.42 7.26
N ALA A 58 -24.86 -8.89 8.12
CA ALA A 58 -24.53 -7.82 9.05
C ALA A 58 -23.41 -8.23 10.03
N LEU A 59 -23.51 -9.41 10.64
CA LEU A 59 -22.50 -9.95 11.56
C LEU A 59 -21.15 -10.15 10.86
N LYS A 60 -21.16 -10.58 9.59
CA LYS A 60 -19.94 -10.76 8.80
C LYS A 60 -19.27 -9.41 8.48
N GLU A 61 -20.05 -8.39 8.18
CA GLU A 61 -19.55 -7.03 7.94
C GLU A 61 -19.00 -6.38 9.22
N GLU A 62 -19.68 -6.58 10.36
CA GLU A 62 -19.19 -6.15 11.67
C GLU A 62 -17.86 -6.84 12.02
N ALA A 63 -17.78 -8.17 11.85
CA ALA A 63 -16.55 -8.91 12.08
C ALA A 63 -15.40 -8.45 11.16
N ARG A 64 -15.68 -8.00 9.94
CA ARG A 64 -14.66 -7.46 9.02
C ARG A 64 -14.11 -6.11 9.45
N LYS A 65 -14.94 -5.28 10.07
CA LYS A 65 -14.58 -3.94 10.56
C LYS A 65 -13.95 -3.96 11.95
N ALA A 66 -14.28 -4.96 12.76
CA ALA A 66 -13.70 -5.12 14.09
C ALA A 66 -12.17 -5.23 14.01
N ARG A 67 -11.49 -4.49 14.90
CA ARG A 67 -10.05 -4.58 15.05
C ARG A 67 -9.68 -5.74 15.98
N PHE A 68 -8.39 -6.02 16.04
CA PHE A 68 -7.87 -7.04 16.95
C PHE A 68 -7.70 -6.49 18.35
N THR A 69 -7.75 -7.37 19.34
CA THR A 69 -7.48 -6.99 20.73
C THR A 69 -5.99 -6.79 20.97
N TYR A 70 -5.69 -6.05 22.03
CA TYR A 70 -4.34 -5.84 22.53
C TYR A 70 -3.63 -7.18 22.85
N GLY A 71 -2.30 -7.22 22.66
CA GLY A 71 -1.46 -8.40 22.93
C GLY A 71 -1.58 -9.56 21.93
N MET A 72 -2.52 -9.51 20.99
CA MET A 72 -2.65 -10.56 19.98
C MET A 72 -1.47 -10.55 19.01
N GLN A 73 -0.79 -11.69 18.88
CA GLN A 73 0.35 -11.83 17.97
C GLN A 73 -0.01 -11.52 16.50
N ASN A 74 0.84 -10.76 15.80
CA ASN A 74 0.60 -10.37 14.39
C ASN A 74 0.38 -11.56 13.43
N ALA A 75 1.03 -12.70 13.65
CA ALA A 75 0.80 -13.91 12.85
C ALA A 75 -0.65 -14.43 13.02
N VAL A 76 -1.18 -14.37 14.24
CA VAL A 76 -2.58 -14.73 14.54
C VAL A 76 -3.54 -13.71 13.95
N ARG A 77 -3.22 -12.41 14.02
CA ARG A 77 -4.01 -11.33 13.39
C ARG A 77 -4.11 -11.54 11.88
N LEU A 78 -2.98 -11.77 11.20
CA LEU A 78 -2.93 -12.05 9.77
C LEU A 78 -3.81 -13.26 9.41
N LYS A 79 -3.60 -14.39 10.11
CA LYS A 79 -4.37 -15.62 9.88
C LYS A 79 -5.87 -15.40 10.04
N LYS A 80 -6.29 -14.76 11.13
CA LYS A 80 -7.71 -14.48 11.41
C LYS A 80 -8.31 -13.51 10.38
N ALA A 81 -7.59 -12.47 9.99
CA ALA A 81 -8.03 -11.51 8.99
C ALA A 81 -8.26 -12.18 7.64
N LEU A 82 -7.27 -12.96 7.17
CA LEU A 82 -7.35 -13.68 5.90
C LEU A 82 -8.44 -14.76 5.91
N ALA A 83 -8.58 -15.50 7.01
CA ALA A 83 -9.65 -16.49 7.16
C ALA A 83 -11.06 -15.85 7.07
N SER A 84 -11.25 -14.66 7.63
CA SER A 84 -12.54 -13.95 7.63
C SER A 84 -13.05 -13.57 6.22
N VAL A 85 -12.15 -13.55 5.24
CA VAL A 85 -12.46 -13.23 3.84
C VAL A 85 -12.18 -14.40 2.87
N GLY A 86 -11.83 -15.58 3.38
CA GLY A 86 -11.54 -16.76 2.55
C GLY A 86 -10.16 -16.76 1.87
N LEU A 87 -9.25 -15.85 2.24
CA LEU A 87 -7.93 -15.68 1.62
C LEU A 87 -6.80 -16.33 2.44
N HIS A 88 -7.08 -17.41 3.15
CA HIS A 88 -6.12 -18.09 4.04
C HIS A 88 -4.81 -18.50 3.33
N HIS A 89 -4.88 -18.82 2.04
CA HIS A 89 -3.72 -19.17 1.21
C HIS A 89 -2.70 -18.01 1.05
N LEU A 90 -3.07 -16.77 1.37
CA LEU A 90 -2.17 -15.61 1.31
C LEU A 90 -1.22 -15.48 2.51
N GLN A 91 -1.47 -16.23 3.60
CA GLN A 91 -0.72 -16.09 4.85
C GLN A 91 0.78 -16.32 4.66
N ASP A 92 1.14 -17.31 3.83
CA ASP A 92 2.51 -17.77 3.65
C ASP A 92 3.05 -17.54 2.23
N SER A 93 2.35 -16.74 1.42
CA SER A 93 2.72 -16.46 0.03
C SER A 93 3.02 -14.98 -0.26
N THR A 94 2.79 -14.09 0.72
CA THR A 94 3.00 -12.64 0.59
C THR A 94 4.20 -12.16 1.39
N LEU A 95 4.64 -10.93 1.12
CA LEU A 95 5.71 -10.27 1.90
C LEU A 95 5.37 -10.07 3.37
N LEU A 96 4.12 -10.30 3.83
CA LEU A 96 3.74 -10.27 5.24
C LEU A 96 4.22 -11.52 6.01
N SER A 97 4.57 -12.60 5.29
CA SER A 97 5.16 -13.81 5.87
C SER A 97 6.65 -13.62 6.14
N PRO A 98 7.15 -13.97 7.36
CA PRO A 98 8.58 -13.88 7.70
C PRO A 98 9.51 -14.60 6.73
N GLU A 99 9.14 -15.78 6.26
CA GLU A 99 10.01 -16.56 5.37
C GLU A 99 10.06 -15.97 3.96
N ILE A 100 8.92 -15.51 3.44
CA ILE A 100 8.86 -14.82 2.14
C ILE A 100 9.59 -13.49 2.20
N HIS A 101 9.38 -12.68 3.25
CA HIS A 101 10.13 -11.44 3.48
C HIS A 101 11.63 -11.70 3.48
N LYS A 102 12.09 -12.66 4.29
CA LYS A 102 13.51 -13.01 4.43
C LYS A 102 14.12 -13.44 3.10
N LEU A 103 13.41 -14.27 2.32
CA LEU A 103 13.83 -14.70 0.99
C LEU A 103 14.00 -13.50 0.05
N HIS A 104 12.97 -12.66 -0.07
CA HIS A 104 12.96 -11.51 -0.96
C HIS A 104 13.96 -10.43 -0.54
N ALA A 105 14.10 -10.17 0.76
CA ALA A 105 15.10 -9.29 1.34
C ALA A 105 16.52 -9.73 0.98
N LYS A 106 16.81 -11.05 1.12
CA LYS A 106 18.10 -11.63 0.75
C LYS A 106 18.37 -11.46 -0.74
N GLN A 107 17.42 -11.82 -1.60
CA GLN A 107 17.56 -11.68 -3.06
C GLN A 107 17.83 -10.22 -3.48
N LEU A 108 17.13 -9.26 -2.86
CA LEU A 108 17.37 -7.84 -3.13
C LEU A 108 18.73 -7.38 -2.62
N ALA A 109 19.13 -7.80 -1.42
CA ALA A 109 20.46 -7.52 -0.86
C ALA A 109 21.58 -8.05 -1.75
N ASP A 110 21.47 -9.27 -2.26
CA ASP A 110 22.47 -9.88 -3.15
C ASP A 110 22.64 -9.05 -4.43
N ARG A 111 21.54 -8.53 -4.99
CA ARG A 111 21.58 -7.64 -6.17
C ARG A 111 22.26 -6.31 -5.85
N TYR A 112 22.01 -5.73 -4.69
CA TYR A 112 22.69 -4.51 -4.26
C TYR A 112 24.19 -4.74 -4.00
N LEU A 113 24.56 -5.82 -3.32
CA LEU A 113 25.95 -6.19 -3.06
C LEU A 113 26.72 -6.42 -4.37
N LYS A 114 26.12 -7.11 -5.35
CA LYS A 114 26.71 -7.29 -6.69
C LYS A 114 26.95 -5.95 -7.39
N LYS A 115 26.02 -5.00 -7.25
CA LYS A 115 26.18 -3.65 -7.82
C LYS A 115 27.26 -2.86 -7.09
N LEU A 116 27.31 -2.93 -5.75
CA LEU A 116 28.34 -2.32 -4.91
C LEU A 116 29.74 -2.82 -5.29
N ALA A 117 29.94 -4.13 -5.39
CA ALA A 117 31.20 -4.73 -5.81
C ALA A 117 31.63 -4.26 -7.22
N THR A 118 30.68 -4.07 -8.13
CA THR A 118 30.95 -3.52 -9.47
C THR A 118 31.43 -2.07 -9.41
N VAL A 119 30.79 -1.24 -8.59
CA VAL A 119 31.20 0.16 -8.40
C VAL A 119 32.55 0.26 -7.70
N GLN A 120 32.79 -0.55 -6.66
CA GLN A 120 34.07 -0.58 -5.96
C GLN A 120 35.23 -0.93 -6.89
N ARG A 121 35.05 -1.92 -7.79
CA ARG A 121 36.06 -2.24 -8.80
C ARG A 121 36.33 -1.07 -9.75
N LEU A 122 35.29 -0.39 -10.21
CA LEU A 122 35.42 0.79 -11.07
C LEU A 122 36.18 1.93 -10.37
N VAL A 123 35.82 2.23 -9.12
CA VAL A 123 36.46 3.27 -8.32
C VAL A 123 37.94 2.93 -8.09
N ARG A 124 38.27 1.69 -7.72
CA ARG A 124 39.67 1.25 -7.56
C ARG A 124 40.49 1.42 -8.83
N ARG A 125 39.90 1.15 -10.00
CA ARG A 125 40.56 1.38 -11.30
C ARG A 125 40.80 2.88 -11.53
N GLN A 126 39.77 3.72 -11.34
CA GLN A 126 39.89 5.18 -11.49
C GLN A 126 40.95 5.77 -10.54
N GLN A 127 41.04 5.25 -9.31
CA GLN A 127 42.07 5.64 -8.35
C GLN A 127 43.49 5.31 -8.85
N ARG A 128 43.69 4.11 -9.43
CA ARG A 128 44.99 3.72 -10.01
C ARG A 128 45.35 4.61 -11.20
N ASP A 129 44.39 4.86 -12.09
CA ASP A 129 44.60 5.71 -13.26
C ASP A 129 44.96 7.15 -12.84
N LEU A 130 44.30 7.71 -11.82
CA LEU A 130 44.63 9.02 -11.25
C LEU A 130 46.04 9.07 -10.64
N ILE A 131 46.46 8.02 -9.93
CA ILE A 131 47.82 7.93 -9.38
C ILE A 131 48.86 7.98 -10.52
N GLN A 132 48.61 7.29 -11.64
CA GLN A 132 49.50 7.31 -12.79
C GLN A 132 49.54 8.70 -13.46
N VAL A 133 48.39 9.35 -13.63
CA VAL A 133 48.29 10.71 -14.18
C VAL A 133 49.03 11.71 -13.29
N ASN A 134 48.82 11.66 -11.98
CA ASN A 134 49.52 12.52 -11.02
C ASN A 134 51.04 12.36 -11.11
N LYS A 135 51.53 11.11 -11.21
CA LYS A 135 52.96 10.82 -11.40
C LYS A 135 53.51 11.38 -12.71
N ARG A 136 52.74 11.31 -13.80
CA ARG A 136 53.18 11.69 -15.15
C ARG A 136 53.15 13.20 -15.39
N TYR A 137 52.18 13.91 -14.81
CA TYR A 137 51.90 15.31 -15.13
C TYR A 137 52.04 16.26 -13.93
N GLY A 138 52.49 15.78 -12.77
CA GLY A 138 52.65 16.61 -11.56
C GLY A 138 51.33 17.11 -10.95
N VAL A 139 50.19 16.59 -11.40
CA VAL A 139 48.86 16.95 -10.90
C VAL A 139 48.66 16.38 -9.48
N LYS A 140 48.09 17.15 -8.56
CA LYS A 140 47.86 16.74 -7.15
C LYS A 140 46.39 16.44 -6.85
N VAL A 141 45.74 15.58 -7.63
CA VAL A 141 44.36 15.14 -7.31
C VAL A 141 44.42 14.00 -6.30
N ASP A 142 43.80 14.16 -5.13
CA ASP A 142 43.73 13.10 -4.11
C ASP A 142 42.88 11.91 -4.60
N PRO A 143 43.45 10.71 -4.80
CA PRO A 143 42.70 9.51 -5.20
C PRO A 143 41.68 9.05 -4.14
N ARG A 144 41.87 9.39 -2.85
CA ARG A 144 40.98 9.00 -1.75
C ARG A 144 39.65 9.75 -1.79
N SER A 145 39.57 10.86 -2.53
CA SER A 145 38.32 11.60 -2.77
C SER A 145 37.25 10.78 -3.51
N LEU A 146 37.63 9.70 -4.20
CA LEU A 146 36.68 8.81 -4.87
C LEU A 146 36.17 7.74 -3.90
N ALA A 147 35.03 7.99 -3.25
CA ALA A 147 34.34 6.97 -2.47
C ALA A 147 33.26 6.26 -3.29
N ALA A 148 33.23 4.92 -3.21
CA ALA A 148 32.17 4.13 -3.84
C ALA A 148 30.78 4.54 -3.34
N GLN A 149 30.66 4.91 -2.06
CA GLN A 149 29.41 5.35 -1.44
C GLN A 149 28.82 6.61 -2.08
N ASP A 150 29.67 7.51 -2.59
CA ASP A 150 29.21 8.76 -3.23
C ASP A 150 28.48 8.49 -4.54
N ARG A 151 28.64 7.28 -5.10
CA ARG A 151 27.93 6.79 -6.28
C ARG A 151 26.55 6.24 -5.98
N PHE A 152 26.09 6.28 -4.73
CA PHE A 152 24.79 5.72 -4.31
C PHE A 152 23.90 6.80 -3.71
N ARG A 153 22.61 6.73 -4.01
CA ARG A 153 21.55 7.47 -3.31
C ARG A 153 20.39 6.55 -2.98
N PHE A 154 19.68 6.87 -1.91
CA PHE A 154 18.45 6.24 -1.46
C PHE A 154 17.28 7.19 -1.74
N PRO A 155 16.65 7.12 -2.92
CA PRO A 155 15.44 7.87 -3.20
C PRO A 155 14.22 7.33 -2.44
N THR A 156 13.36 8.26 -2.04
CA THR A 156 11.97 8.05 -1.66
C THR A 156 11.10 8.89 -2.58
N VAL A 157 10.06 8.30 -3.17
CA VAL A 157 9.05 9.01 -3.97
C VAL A 157 7.66 8.65 -3.46
N LEU A 158 6.94 9.62 -2.89
CA LEU A 158 5.55 9.45 -2.48
C LEU A 158 4.64 9.70 -3.69
N HIS A 159 3.85 8.70 -4.10
CA HIS A 159 3.09 8.82 -5.34
C HIS A 159 1.68 9.38 -5.11
N SER A 160 0.86 8.62 -4.41
CA SER A 160 -0.57 8.90 -4.25
C SER A 160 -1.16 8.23 -3.01
N MET A 161 -2.33 8.73 -2.62
CA MET A 161 -3.25 8.03 -1.74
C MET A 161 -4.33 7.36 -2.60
N GLU A 162 -4.73 6.15 -2.27
CA GLU A 162 -5.84 5.43 -2.90
C GLU A 162 -6.82 4.93 -1.84
N VAL A 163 -8.07 4.74 -2.24
CA VAL A 163 -9.04 4.05 -1.39
C VAL A 163 -8.67 2.57 -1.27
N LEU A 164 -9.25 1.85 -0.30
CA LEU A 164 -9.01 0.42 -0.07
C LEU A 164 -9.69 -0.46 -1.13
N ASP A 165 -9.31 -0.23 -2.38
CA ASP A 165 -9.74 -0.94 -3.58
C ASP A 165 -8.49 -1.59 -4.19
N VAL A 166 -8.47 -2.92 -4.16
CA VAL A 166 -7.31 -3.73 -4.59
C VAL A 166 -7.02 -3.50 -6.07
N ASP A 167 -8.03 -3.59 -6.94
CA ASP A 167 -7.85 -3.52 -8.39
C ASP A 167 -7.41 -2.12 -8.84
N ARG A 168 -8.03 -1.09 -8.26
CA ARG A 168 -7.64 0.29 -8.50
C ARG A 168 -6.20 0.54 -8.06
N THR A 169 -5.83 0.07 -6.86
CA THR A 169 -4.48 0.20 -6.33
C THR A 169 -3.46 -0.50 -7.22
N LEU A 170 -3.76 -1.72 -7.71
CA LEU A 170 -2.88 -2.46 -8.62
C LEU A 170 -2.69 -1.76 -9.98
N ARG A 171 -3.72 -1.08 -10.50
CA ARG A 171 -3.58 -0.24 -11.70
C ARG A 171 -2.69 0.97 -11.43
N THR A 172 -2.90 1.66 -10.30
CA THR A 172 -2.06 2.80 -9.91
C THR A 172 -0.60 2.38 -9.72
N VAL A 173 -0.33 1.26 -9.06
CA VAL A 173 1.04 0.72 -8.89
C VAL A 173 1.71 0.42 -10.23
N ARG A 174 0.99 -0.18 -11.19
CA ARG A 174 1.52 -0.46 -12.54
C ARG A 174 1.90 0.84 -13.26
N ALA A 175 0.97 1.80 -13.29
CA ALA A 175 1.23 3.10 -13.91
C ALA A 175 2.41 3.82 -13.23
N PHE A 176 2.49 3.78 -11.89
CA PHE A 176 3.58 4.38 -11.15
C PHE A 176 4.93 3.74 -11.48
N LYS A 177 4.98 2.40 -11.57
CA LYS A 177 6.17 1.64 -11.96
C LYS A 177 6.67 2.07 -13.33
N GLU A 178 5.78 2.11 -14.31
CA GLU A 178 6.12 2.50 -15.69
C GLU A 178 6.62 3.95 -15.77
N GLN A 179 5.96 4.87 -15.06
CA GLN A 179 6.38 6.27 -14.96
C GLN A 179 7.77 6.42 -14.35
N LEU A 180 8.03 5.76 -13.21
CA LEU A 180 9.35 5.76 -12.57
C LEU A 180 10.44 5.21 -13.49
N GLN A 181 10.17 4.06 -14.13
CA GLN A 181 11.12 3.47 -15.06
C GLN A 181 11.43 4.42 -16.22
N SER A 182 10.40 5.01 -16.83
CA SER A 182 10.54 5.98 -17.92
C SER A 182 11.40 7.19 -17.52
N VAL A 183 11.17 7.77 -16.33
CA VAL A 183 11.97 8.90 -15.83
C VAL A 183 13.43 8.51 -15.64
N ILE A 184 13.70 7.37 -15.03
CA ILE A 184 15.08 6.90 -14.76
C ILE A 184 15.81 6.53 -16.05
N GLU A 185 15.12 5.90 -17.01
CA GLU A 185 15.72 5.48 -18.29
C GLU A 185 16.14 6.65 -19.19
N ARG A 186 15.47 7.80 -19.06
CA ARG A 186 15.80 9.04 -19.77
C ARG A 186 17.05 9.72 -19.22
N CYS A 187 17.33 9.54 -17.93
CA CYS A 187 18.51 10.10 -17.29
C CYS A 187 19.76 9.27 -17.66
N ARG A 188 20.89 9.93 -17.93
CA ARG A 188 22.12 9.23 -18.38
C ARG A 188 22.90 8.63 -17.22
N GLY A 189 23.51 7.46 -17.45
CA GLY A 189 24.49 6.88 -16.54
C GLY A 189 23.91 6.47 -15.19
N LEU A 190 22.63 6.07 -15.15
CA LEU A 190 21.93 5.64 -13.95
C LEU A 190 21.60 4.16 -13.99
N TRP A 191 21.60 3.58 -12.80
CA TRP A 191 21.06 2.26 -12.51
C TRP A 191 20.19 2.39 -11.27
N CYS A 192 18.97 1.87 -11.31
CA CYS A 192 18.05 1.90 -10.20
C CYS A 192 17.47 0.51 -9.96
N LEU A 193 17.38 0.15 -8.68
CA LEU A 193 16.62 -0.97 -8.21
C LEU A 193 15.96 -0.59 -6.89
N GLY A 194 14.66 -0.85 -6.78
CA GLY A 194 13.89 -0.57 -5.57
C GLY A 194 12.54 -1.28 -5.55
N VAL A 195 11.68 -0.86 -4.66
CA VAL A 195 10.39 -1.47 -4.31
C VAL A 195 9.31 -0.39 -4.36
N ILE A 196 8.17 -0.70 -4.98
CA ILE A 196 6.92 0.03 -4.71
C ILE A 196 6.27 -0.60 -3.48
N GLU A 197 5.96 0.25 -2.52
CA GLU A 197 5.36 -0.09 -1.24
C GLU A 197 3.96 0.50 -1.15
N VAL A 198 3.10 -0.24 -0.44
CA VAL A 198 1.74 0.16 -0.12
C VAL A 198 1.57 0.09 1.38
N GLU A 199 1.28 1.23 1.99
CA GLU A 199 1.01 1.37 3.42
C GLU A 199 -0.49 1.63 3.65
N VAL A 200 -1.08 1.03 4.67
CA VAL A 200 -2.41 1.41 5.16
C VAL A 200 -2.26 2.57 6.13
N VAL A 201 -2.93 3.68 5.86
CA VAL A 201 -2.83 4.92 6.66
C VAL A 201 -4.22 5.33 7.14
N SER A 202 -4.34 5.64 8.43
CA SER A 202 -5.56 6.15 9.04
C SER A 202 -5.46 7.67 9.23
N MET A 203 -6.26 8.42 8.48
CA MET A 203 -6.39 9.87 8.60
C MET A 203 -6.99 10.26 9.95
N ASP A 204 -7.99 9.52 10.43
CA ASP A 204 -8.65 9.81 11.70
C ASP A 204 -7.68 9.71 12.86
N LEU A 205 -6.90 8.62 12.93
CA LEU A 205 -5.91 8.45 13.99
C LEU A 205 -4.79 9.48 13.91
N MET A 206 -4.33 9.83 12.71
CA MET A 206 -3.32 10.89 12.56
C MET A 206 -3.87 12.24 13.05
N ARG A 207 -5.13 12.59 12.77
CA ARG A 207 -5.77 13.84 13.24
C ARG A 207 -6.02 13.89 14.74
N GLN A 208 -6.28 12.74 15.37
CA GLN A 208 -6.61 12.66 16.80
C GLN A 208 -5.40 12.80 17.74
N LEU A 209 -4.17 12.76 17.21
CA LEU A 209 -2.99 13.03 18.03
C LEU A 209 -2.93 14.52 18.38
N THR A 210 -3.11 14.84 19.66
CA THR A 210 -3.15 16.22 20.17
C THR A 210 -1.76 16.87 20.31
N ASP A 211 -0.70 16.06 20.45
CA ASP A 211 0.71 16.50 20.55
C ASP A 211 1.55 15.85 19.44
N GLN A 212 1.34 16.27 18.19
CA GLN A 212 2.10 15.74 17.07
C GLN A 212 3.56 16.21 17.11
N SER A 213 4.50 15.28 16.97
CA SER A 213 5.88 15.64 16.63
C SER A 213 5.96 16.21 15.21
N ASP A 214 7.01 16.97 14.89
CA ASP A 214 7.27 17.45 13.53
C ASP A 214 7.16 16.33 12.47
N SER A 215 7.49 15.08 12.81
CA SER A 215 7.41 13.96 11.86
C SER A 215 5.96 13.53 11.58
N GLU A 216 5.12 13.55 12.59
CA GLU A 216 3.70 13.19 12.52
C GLU A 216 2.92 14.28 11.80
N GLU A 217 3.13 15.57 12.15
CA GLU A 217 2.54 16.71 11.45
C GLU A 217 2.87 16.68 9.96
N ARG A 218 4.14 16.39 9.64
CA ARG A 218 4.59 16.27 8.24
C ARG A 218 3.90 15.13 7.51
N LYS A 219 3.69 13.97 8.15
CA LYS A 219 3.00 12.84 7.51
C LYS A 219 1.54 13.16 7.26
N LEU A 220 0.86 13.72 8.26
CA LEU A 220 -0.53 14.16 8.13
C LEU A 220 -0.69 15.18 7.01
N ALA A 221 0.12 16.24 6.97
CA ALA A 221 0.03 17.29 5.95
C ALA A 221 0.19 16.74 4.53
N VAL A 222 1.16 15.84 4.31
CA VAL A 222 1.37 15.20 3.01
C VAL A 222 0.16 14.32 2.65
N CYS A 223 -0.31 13.49 3.58
CA CYS A 223 -1.45 12.60 3.36
C CYS A 223 -2.73 13.38 3.06
N GLU A 224 -3.02 14.48 3.77
CA GLU A 224 -4.19 15.31 3.52
C GLU A 224 -4.17 15.95 2.14
N SER A 225 -3.02 16.47 1.71
CA SER A 225 -2.87 17.05 0.39
C SER A 225 -3.00 16.02 -0.73
N MET A 226 -2.54 14.78 -0.51
CA MET A 226 -2.80 13.66 -1.41
C MET A 226 -4.29 13.26 -1.45
N VAL A 227 -4.99 13.23 -0.31
CA VAL A 227 -6.42 12.89 -0.24
C VAL A 227 -7.28 13.93 -0.96
N LYS A 228 -6.94 15.23 -0.89
CA LYS A 228 -7.65 16.30 -1.62
C LYS A 228 -7.69 16.09 -3.14
N ARG A 229 -6.79 15.26 -3.69
CA ARG A 229 -6.74 14.91 -5.12
C ARG A 229 -7.65 13.74 -5.50
N LEU A 230 -8.20 13.02 -4.53
CA LEU A 230 -9.19 11.99 -4.78
C LEU A 230 -10.54 12.61 -5.16
N PRO A 231 -11.41 11.88 -5.89
CA PRO A 231 -12.79 12.29 -6.10
C PRO A 231 -13.48 12.64 -4.78
N LYS A 232 -14.30 13.71 -4.73
CA LYS A 232 -14.95 14.24 -3.51
C LYS A 232 -15.58 13.16 -2.63
N ARG A 233 -16.26 12.18 -3.25
CA ARG A 233 -16.89 11.03 -2.56
C ARG A 233 -15.94 10.15 -1.72
N HIS A 234 -14.63 10.23 -1.98
CA HIS A 234 -13.61 9.45 -1.29
C HIS A 234 -12.81 10.29 -0.28
N GLN A 235 -12.93 11.62 -0.30
CA GLN A 235 -12.12 12.50 0.56
C GLN A 235 -12.51 12.41 2.04
N GLY A 236 -13.74 12.02 2.34
CA GLY A 236 -14.25 11.82 3.70
C GLY A 236 -13.99 10.43 4.29
N LEU A 237 -13.27 9.55 3.58
CA LEU A 237 -12.89 8.25 4.12
C LEU A 237 -11.80 8.41 5.20
N SER A 238 -11.77 7.48 6.14
CA SER A 238 -10.85 7.49 7.27
C SER A 238 -9.54 6.76 6.99
N VAL A 239 -9.54 5.76 6.11
CA VAL A 239 -8.39 4.89 5.83
C VAL A 239 -8.11 4.83 4.34
N PHE A 240 -6.82 4.85 3.99
CA PHE A 240 -6.33 4.85 2.61
C PHE A 240 -5.08 3.98 2.46
N PHE A 241 -4.77 3.61 1.22
CA PHE A 241 -3.46 3.14 0.82
C PHE A 241 -2.54 4.30 0.43
N LEU A 242 -1.38 4.40 1.05
CA LEU A 242 -0.29 5.27 0.63
C LEU A 242 0.68 4.50 -0.26
N ILE A 243 0.72 4.84 -1.55
CA ILE A 243 1.61 4.23 -2.54
C ILE A 243 2.88 5.06 -2.65
N HIS A 244 4.03 4.41 -2.50
CA HIS A 244 5.32 5.10 -2.57
C HIS A 244 6.44 4.16 -3.02
N PHE A 245 7.58 4.73 -3.37
CA PHE A 245 8.75 4.00 -3.83
C PHE A 245 9.95 4.28 -2.92
N HIS A 246 10.69 3.22 -2.62
CA HIS A 246 12.02 3.29 -2.02
C HIS A 246 13.00 2.45 -2.84
N GLY A 247 14.26 2.89 -2.94
CA GLY A 247 15.24 2.10 -3.67
C GLY A 247 16.66 2.62 -3.57
N ILE A 248 17.55 2.02 -4.37
CA ILE A 248 18.91 2.47 -4.55
C ILE A 248 19.07 2.93 -6.00
N VAL A 249 19.60 4.14 -6.16
CA VAL A 249 20.09 4.65 -7.44
C VAL A 249 21.61 4.72 -7.38
N VAL A 250 22.24 4.26 -8.45
CA VAL A 250 23.67 4.30 -8.67
C VAL A 250 23.98 5.12 -9.90
N ALA A 251 24.85 6.11 -9.74
CA ALA A 251 25.26 7.00 -10.82
C ALA A 251 26.71 6.75 -11.24
N THR A 252 26.98 6.81 -12.55
CA THR A 252 28.35 6.80 -13.08
C THR A 252 29.12 8.08 -12.74
N GLN A 253 28.42 9.19 -12.44
CA GLN A 253 28.94 10.50 -12.02
C GLN A 253 27.98 11.16 -11.02
N PRO A 254 28.45 11.80 -9.93
CA PRO A 254 27.55 12.38 -8.92
C PRO A 254 26.56 13.40 -9.49
N ARG A 255 26.96 14.17 -10.52
CA ARG A 255 26.07 15.13 -11.20
C ARG A 255 24.80 14.52 -11.79
N HIS A 256 24.78 13.23 -12.12
CA HIS A 256 23.58 12.57 -12.65
C HIS A 256 22.48 12.41 -11.60
N PHE A 257 22.81 12.51 -10.30
CA PHE A 257 21.80 12.57 -9.25
C PHE A 257 20.98 13.84 -9.33
N THR A 258 21.62 14.98 -9.59
CA THR A 258 20.93 16.27 -9.73
C THR A 258 19.94 16.26 -10.90
N ASP A 259 20.34 15.70 -12.05
CA ASP A 259 19.43 15.51 -13.20
C ASP A 259 18.24 14.63 -12.81
N LEU A 260 18.49 13.46 -12.21
CA LEU A 260 17.41 12.58 -11.75
C LEU A 260 16.45 13.29 -10.79
N GLU A 261 16.98 13.96 -9.76
CA GLU A 261 16.17 14.64 -8.76
C GLU A 261 15.32 15.73 -9.41
N GLN A 262 15.86 16.48 -10.37
CA GLN A 262 15.10 17.48 -11.11
C GLN A 262 13.96 16.83 -11.92
N GLN A 263 14.22 15.72 -12.62
CA GLN A 263 13.18 15.02 -13.39
C GLN A 263 12.10 14.42 -12.49
N LEU A 264 12.49 13.80 -11.37
CA LEU A 264 11.56 13.29 -10.36
C LEU A 264 10.71 14.43 -9.79
N ARG A 265 11.33 15.56 -9.40
CA ARG A 265 10.59 16.71 -8.87
C ARG A 265 9.66 17.34 -9.89
N ARG A 266 9.98 17.32 -11.19
CA ARG A 266 9.05 17.79 -12.24
C ARG A 266 7.81 16.91 -12.34
N GLN A 267 7.99 15.59 -12.22
CA GLN A 267 6.92 14.61 -12.32
C GLN A 267 6.08 14.51 -11.03
N TRP A 268 6.71 14.64 -9.86
CA TRP A 268 6.11 14.57 -8.53
C TRP A 268 6.34 15.89 -7.78
N LYS A 269 5.62 16.94 -8.21
CA LYS A 269 5.78 18.33 -7.73
C LYS A 269 4.72 18.81 -6.73
N HIS A 270 3.78 17.95 -6.37
CA HIS A 270 2.55 18.40 -5.71
C HIS A 270 2.75 18.64 -4.23
N GLU A 271 3.65 17.89 -3.57
CA GLU A 271 3.90 18.04 -2.14
C GLU A 271 5.34 18.45 -1.83
N PRO A 272 5.54 19.30 -0.79
CA PRO A 272 6.84 19.45 -0.18
C PRO A 272 7.40 18.07 0.19
N ARG A 273 8.65 17.80 -0.20
CA ARG A 273 9.37 16.54 0.12
C ARG A 273 8.72 15.27 -0.45
N GLN A 274 7.87 15.38 -1.47
CA GLN A 274 7.35 14.22 -2.22
C GLN A 274 8.48 13.36 -2.80
N VAL A 275 9.59 14.00 -3.15
CA VAL A 275 10.84 13.39 -3.58
C VAL A 275 11.93 13.73 -2.57
N LEU A 276 12.57 12.69 -2.03
CA LEU A 276 13.77 12.80 -1.20
C LEU A 276 14.86 11.92 -1.78
N MET A 277 16.09 12.44 -1.86
CA MET A 277 17.22 11.67 -2.35
C MET A 277 18.36 11.74 -1.33
N LYS A 278 18.39 10.75 -0.43
CA LYS A 278 19.34 10.73 0.69
C LYS A 278 20.64 10.02 0.28
N PRO A 279 21.81 10.39 0.84
CA PRO A 279 22.99 9.54 0.77
C PRO A 279 22.74 8.22 1.53
N LEU A 280 23.55 7.20 1.25
CA LEU A 280 23.55 5.99 2.08
C LEU A 280 23.96 6.35 3.51
N SER A 281 23.27 5.81 4.51
CA SER A 281 23.62 6.07 5.90
C SER A 281 25.05 5.61 6.21
N LYS A 282 25.82 6.49 6.86
CA LYS A 282 27.19 6.26 7.34
C LYS A 282 27.21 5.81 8.81
N VAL A 283 26.10 5.93 9.53
CA VAL A 283 26.01 5.64 10.96
C VAL A 283 24.74 4.85 11.27
N PHE A 284 24.83 3.90 12.20
CA PHE A 284 23.69 3.18 12.76
C PHE A 284 23.92 2.97 14.25
N ASN A 285 23.01 3.43 15.11
CA ASN A 285 23.13 3.42 16.57
C ASN A 285 24.49 3.98 17.07
N GLY A 286 24.87 5.15 16.55
CA GLY A 286 26.14 5.80 16.90
C GLY A 286 27.41 5.12 16.35
N LYS A 287 27.29 3.96 15.68
CA LYS A 287 28.42 3.22 15.13
C LYS A 287 28.55 3.45 13.62
N ALA A 288 29.79 3.53 13.14
CA ALA A 288 30.07 3.60 11.71
C ALA A 288 29.47 2.39 10.98
N LYS A 289 28.83 2.66 9.84
CA LYS A 289 28.15 1.66 9.02
C LYS A 289 28.86 1.52 7.68
N THR A 290 29.29 0.31 7.36
CA THR A 290 29.91 0.03 6.05
C THR A 290 28.87 0.13 4.93
N PRO A 291 29.28 0.44 3.69
CA PRO A 291 28.38 0.45 2.53
C PRO A 291 27.64 -0.88 2.35
N GLU A 292 28.31 -2.01 2.58
CA GLU A 292 27.74 -3.37 2.51
C GLU A 292 26.60 -3.54 3.51
N LYS A 293 26.84 -3.18 4.78
CA LYS A 293 25.80 -3.22 5.81
C LYS A 293 24.67 -2.25 5.49
N SER A 294 24.99 -1.09 4.95
CA SER A 294 24.00 -0.08 4.53
C SER A 294 23.04 -0.64 3.49
N VAL A 295 23.54 -1.26 2.41
CA VAL A 295 22.68 -1.81 1.35
C VAL A 295 21.90 -3.05 1.79
N VAL A 296 22.46 -3.89 2.67
CA VAL A 296 21.75 -5.04 3.26
C VAL A 296 20.59 -4.59 4.14
N ASP A 297 20.82 -3.59 5.01
CA ASP A 297 19.77 -3.08 5.88
C ASP A 297 18.69 -2.34 5.08
N ILE A 298 19.07 -1.60 4.03
CA ILE A 298 18.11 -1.00 3.10
C ILE A 298 17.23 -2.08 2.45
N ALA A 299 17.82 -3.16 1.94
CA ALA A 299 17.06 -4.25 1.32
C ALA A 299 16.03 -4.83 2.28
N ARG A 300 16.40 -5.09 3.54
CA ARG A 300 15.48 -5.59 4.58
C ARG A 300 14.38 -4.60 4.92
N TYR A 301 14.73 -3.31 4.98
CA TYR A 301 13.82 -2.22 5.33
C TYR A 301 12.72 -2.06 4.27
N ILE A 302 13.09 -2.00 2.99
CA ILE A 302 12.14 -1.71 1.89
C ILE A 302 11.36 -2.94 1.43
N THR A 303 11.78 -4.16 1.78
CA THR A 303 11.02 -5.38 1.48
C THR A 303 9.95 -5.70 2.51
N LYS A 304 9.56 -4.74 3.36
CA LYS A 304 8.51 -4.93 4.38
C LYS A 304 7.16 -5.34 3.80
N GLY A 305 6.86 -4.93 2.57
CA GLY A 305 5.57 -5.20 1.95
C GLY A 305 4.40 -4.71 2.79
N GLY A 306 4.50 -3.55 3.45
CA GLY A 306 3.44 -3.03 4.32
C GLY A 306 3.93 -1.95 5.29
N ASN A 307 3.20 -1.75 6.39
CA ASN A 307 3.42 -0.65 7.32
C ASN A 307 4.76 -0.69 8.05
N ASP A 308 5.10 -1.78 8.74
CA ASP A 308 6.41 -1.92 9.40
C ASP A 308 6.80 -3.38 9.67
N TRP A 309 8.05 -3.60 10.08
CA TRP A 309 8.59 -4.88 10.53
C TRP A 309 9.29 -4.75 11.87
N ILE A 310 8.77 -5.44 12.88
CA ILE A 310 9.33 -5.45 14.24
C ILE A 310 9.69 -6.90 14.61
N LYS A 311 10.93 -7.12 15.09
CA LYS A 311 11.44 -8.45 15.48
C LYS A 311 11.17 -9.56 14.44
N LYS A 312 11.39 -9.26 13.15
CA LYS A 312 11.20 -10.18 12.01
C LYS A 312 9.74 -10.62 11.77
N LYS A 313 8.77 -9.79 12.17
CA LYS A 313 7.35 -10.01 11.91
C LYS A 313 6.73 -8.76 11.30
N ALA A 314 5.79 -8.95 10.37
CA ALA A 314 4.98 -7.86 9.84
C ALA A 314 4.17 -7.20 10.97
N TYR A 315 4.17 -5.87 11.00
CA TYR A 315 3.46 -5.08 11.98
C TYR A 315 2.14 -4.59 11.38
N LEU A 316 1.03 -5.15 11.84
CA LEU A 316 -0.32 -4.89 11.29
C LEU A 316 -1.02 -3.74 12.04
N ARG A 317 -0.28 -2.66 12.27
CA ARG A 317 -0.75 -1.42 12.89
C ARG A 317 -0.50 -0.21 11.98
N TYR A 318 -1.26 0.86 12.16
CA TYR A 318 -1.01 2.12 11.46
C TYR A 318 0.32 2.74 11.90
N LYS A 319 1.04 3.30 10.93
CA LYS A 319 2.25 4.07 11.18
C LYS A 319 1.94 5.56 11.09
N LEU A 320 2.01 6.26 12.22
CA LEU A 320 1.57 7.66 12.34
C LEU A 320 2.64 8.68 11.93
N SER A 321 3.90 8.27 11.83
CA SER A 321 5.03 9.13 11.40
C SER A 321 5.78 8.54 10.20
N PHE A 322 6.65 9.34 9.56
CA PHE A 322 7.54 8.83 8.51
C PHE A 322 8.78 8.16 9.10
N ASP A 323 9.30 8.70 10.19
CA ASP A 323 10.54 8.24 10.80
C ASP A 323 10.35 6.94 11.58
N GLN A 324 11.39 6.10 11.63
CA GLN A 324 11.44 5.02 12.61
C GLN A 324 11.90 5.64 13.92
N GLU A 325 10.97 5.80 14.85
CA GLU A 325 11.38 5.74 16.23
C GLU A 325 11.77 4.27 16.49
N HIS A 326 13.03 4.03 16.87
CA HIS A 326 13.50 2.67 17.15
C HIS A 326 12.72 2.13 18.35
N LEU A 327 11.71 1.34 18.04
CA LEU A 327 10.87 0.71 19.03
C LEU A 327 11.28 -0.76 19.06
N GLU A 328 12.05 -1.09 20.09
CA GLU A 328 12.73 -2.39 20.25
C GLU A 328 11.74 -3.55 20.46
N SER A 329 10.50 -3.24 20.83
CA SER A 329 9.40 -4.19 20.99
C SER A 329 8.05 -3.52 20.72
N GLU A 330 7.04 -4.37 20.54
CA GLU A 330 5.64 -3.95 20.50
C GLU A 330 5.25 -3.17 21.77
N ASP A 331 5.71 -3.61 22.95
CA ASP A 331 5.48 -2.94 24.23
C ASP A 331 6.18 -1.58 24.32
N ALA A 332 7.37 -1.42 23.73
CA ALA A 332 8.08 -0.14 23.68
C ALA A 332 7.31 0.88 22.82
N TRP A 333 6.77 0.42 21.68
CA TRP A 333 5.92 1.24 20.83
C TRP A 333 4.68 1.70 21.60
N VAL A 334 4.04 0.78 22.32
CA VAL A 334 2.84 1.08 23.12
C VAL A 334 3.18 2.04 24.25
N ASN A 335 4.22 1.77 25.05
CA ASN A 335 4.68 2.63 26.15
C ASN A 335 4.91 4.07 25.75
N LYS A 336 5.36 4.29 24.52
CA LYS A 336 5.61 5.62 23.98
C LYS A 336 4.35 6.36 23.54
N ASN A 337 3.36 5.64 23.02
CA ASN A 337 2.19 6.23 22.37
C ASN A 337 0.94 6.22 23.25
N TRP A 338 0.81 5.31 24.24
CA TRP A 338 -0.40 5.23 25.07
C TRP A 338 -0.60 6.49 25.91
N ARG A 339 0.48 7.13 26.36
CA ARG A 339 0.38 8.41 27.08
C ARG A 339 -0.02 9.57 26.17
N ARG A 340 0.03 9.47 24.85
CA ARG A 340 -0.23 10.61 23.94
C ARG A 340 -1.61 10.59 23.30
N ASN A 341 -2.36 9.52 23.51
CA ASN A 341 -3.67 9.32 22.92
C ASN A 341 -4.67 9.00 24.03
N GLN A 342 -5.71 9.84 24.17
CA GLN A 342 -6.69 9.75 25.25
C GLN A 342 -7.49 8.44 25.19
N THR A 343 -7.73 7.92 23.99
CA THR A 343 -8.34 6.61 23.73
C THR A 343 -7.44 5.49 24.24
N LEU A 344 -6.14 5.49 23.90
CA LEU A 344 -5.16 4.52 24.41
C LEU A 344 -4.94 4.59 25.94
N ARG A 345 -5.15 5.78 26.56
CA ARG A 345 -5.07 5.94 28.02
C ARG A 345 -6.26 5.31 28.74
N GLY A 346 -7.48 5.54 28.26
CA GLY A 346 -8.68 4.88 28.77
C GLY A 346 -8.61 3.37 28.56
N GLU A 347 -8.04 2.96 27.43
CA GLU A 347 -7.91 1.57 27.01
C GLU A 347 -6.74 0.79 27.64
N ARG A 348 -6.09 1.30 28.68
CA ARG A 348 -5.08 0.53 29.43
C ARG A 348 -5.64 -0.04 30.73
N ILE A 349 -6.82 0.44 31.15
CA ILE A 349 -7.39 0.24 32.48
C ILE A 349 -8.36 -0.95 32.52
N GLU A 350 -8.89 -1.42 31.38
CA GLU A 350 -9.83 -2.55 31.30
C GLU A 350 -9.22 -3.74 30.52
N GLU A 351 -9.41 -4.99 30.95
CA GLU A 351 -8.94 -6.16 30.18
C GLU A 351 -9.87 -6.45 28.98
N GLY A 352 -9.30 -6.85 27.83
CA GLY A 352 -10.06 -7.26 26.63
C GLY A 352 -10.19 -6.23 25.50
N LEU A 353 -9.41 -5.15 25.56
CA LEU A 353 -9.61 -3.96 24.75
C LEU A 353 -9.14 -4.06 23.30
N GLU A 354 -9.88 -3.37 22.43
CA GLU A 354 -9.55 -3.16 21.03
C GLU A 354 -8.21 -2.42 20.90
N ASP A 355 -7.31 -2.94 20.07
CA ASP A 355 -6.09 -2.22 19.70
C ASP A 355 -6.45 -1.16 18.67
N THR A 356 -6.67 0.08 19.11
CA THR A 356 -7.09 1.20 18.25
C THR A 356 -6.14 1.50 17.10
N LEU A 357 -4.89 1.05 17.20
CA LEU A 357 -3.88 1.21 16.16
C LEU A 357 -3.77 -0.02 15.26
N ALA A 358 -4.39 -1.13 15.63
CA ALA A 358 -4.50 -2.28 14.75
C ALA A 358 -5.31 -1.92 13.51
N MET A 359 -4.87 -2.44 12.38
CA MET A 359 -5.70 -2.47 11.20
C MET A 359 -6.91 -3.39 11.44
N SER A 360 -8.05 -3.06 10.85
CA SER A 360 -9.20 -3.97 10.81
C SER A 360 -8.89 -5.23 10.01
N ARG A 361 -9.72 -6.27 10.18
CA ARG A 361 -9.57 -7.51 9.38
C ARG A 361 -9.65 -7.23 7.88
N SER A 362 -10.57 -6.35 7.48
CA SER A 362 -10.76 -5.95 6.08
C SER A 362 -9.54 -5.21 5.51
N GLU A 363 -8.92 -4.32 6.28
CA GLU A 363 -7.71 -3.59 5.87
C GLU A 363 -6.51 -4.52 5.69
N ILE A 364 -6.31 -5.45 6.62
CA ILE A 364 -5.23 -6.46 6.52
C ILE A 364 -5.44 -7.34 5.29
N ALA A 365 -6.67 -7.78 5.05
CA ALA A 365 -7.00 -8.56 3.87
C ALA A 365 -6.78 -7.79 2.56
N ALA A 366 -7.19 -6.52 2.51
CA ALA A 366 -6.96 -5.67 1.35
C ALA A 366 -5.46 -5.44 1.10
N LEU A 367 -4.69 -5.14 2.16
CA LEU A 367 -3.24 -4.98 2.08
C LEU A 367 -2.58 -6.27 1.55
N ALA A 368 -2.90 -7.43 2.13
CA ALA A 368 -2.37 -8.72 1.69
C ALA A 368 -2.69 -9.00 0.21
N SER A 369 -3.90 -8.69 -0.23
CA SER A 369 -4.35 -8.87 -1.61
C SER A 369 -3.60 -7.96 -2.59
N VAL A 370 -3.36 -6.70 -2.21
CA VAL A 370 -2.56 -5.78 -3.03
C VAL A 370 -1.12 -6.27 -3.12
N ILE A 371 -0.51 -6.71 -2.02
CA ILE A 371 0.86 -7.25 -2.02
C ILE A 371 0.96 -8.47 -2.92
N ASP A 372 0.03 -9.42 -2.78
CA ASP A 372 -0.01 -10.61 -3.63
C ASP A 372 -0.15 -10.23 -5.11
N GLY A 373 -1.08 -9.34 -5.43
CA GLY A 373 -1.29 -8.86 -6.80
C GLY A 373 -0.04 -8.16 -7.37
N MET A 374 0.66 -7.35 -6.57
CA MET A 374 1.92 -6.72 -6.98
C MET A 374 3.00 -7.78 -7.25
N MET A 375 3.17 -8.75 -6.35
CA MET A 375 4.12 -9.85 -6.50
C MET A 375 3.82 -10.67 -7.76
N GLY A 376 2.54 -11.03 -7.96
CA GLY A 376 2.03 -11.90 -9.01
C GLY A 376 2.17 -11.38 -10.44
N THR A 377 2.53 -10.10 -10.64
CA THR A 377 2.78 -9.56 -12.01
C THR A 377 4.02 -10.16 -12.69
N THR A 378 4.81 -10.98 -12.00
CA THR A 378 5.95 -11.72 -12.57
C THR A 378 6.01 -13.14 -12.03
N ARG A 379 6.48 -14.10 -12.84
CA ARG A 379 6.63 -15.52 -12.43
C ARG A 379 7.53 -15.70 -11.20
N SER A 380 8.55 -14.86 -11.04
CA SER A 380 9.45 -14.86 -9.88
C SER A 380 8.86 -14.20 -8.63
N ARG A 381 7.59 -13.78 -8.66
CA ARG A 381 6.90 -13.05 -7.57
C ARG A 381 7.58 -11.74 -7.14
N THR A 382 8.38 -11.13 -8.02
CA THR A 382 9.13 -9.89 -7.77
C THR A 382 8.52 -8.68 -8.46
N GLY A 383 7.22 -8.72 -8.75
CA GLY A 383 6.55 -7.71 -9.57
C GLY A 383 6.51 -6.31 -8.96
N TYR A 384 6.55 -6.23 -7.63
CA TYR A 384 6.70 -5.00 -6.86
C TYR A 384 8.08 -4.33 -7.02
N LEU A 385 9.08 -5.01 -7.60
CA LEU A 385 10.39 -4.42 -7.85
C LEU A 385 10.34 -3.49 -9.07
N VAL A 386 10.95 -2.32 -8.90
CA VAL A 386 11.25 -1.39 -9.99
C VAL A 386 12.72 -1.56 -10.34
N PHE A 387 12.99 -1.92 -11.60
CA PHE A 387 14.33 -1.96 -12.14
C PHE A 387 14.41 -1.07 -13.36
N ALA A 388 15.37 -0.15 -13.39
CA ALA A 388 15.60 0.73 -14.52
C ALA A 388 17.09 0.98 -14.70
N ARG A 389 17.53 1.13 -15.95
CA ARG A 389 18.89 1.54 -16.29
C ARG A 389 18.85 2.52 -17.44
N SER A 390 19.68 3.55 -17.41
CA SER A 390 19.82 4.50 -18.51
C SER A 390 20.08 3.75 -19.82
N LYS A 391 19.33 4.05 -20.87
CA LYS A 391 19.61 3.49 -22.20
C LYS A 391 20.97 3.99 -22.66
N ARG A 392 21.86 3.10 -23.09
CA ARG A 392 23.05 3.52 -23.85
C ARG A 392 22.52 4.12 -25.15
N ARG A 393 22.70 5.42 -25.38
CA ARG A 393 22.54 5.97 -26.73
C ARG A 393 23.50 5.18 -27.63
N LYS A 394 22.98 4.41 -28.58
CA LYS A 394 23.77 4.04 -29.75
C LYS A 394 24.17 5.36 -30.36
N LEU A 395 25.47 5.64 -30.44
CA LEU A 395 25.96 6.70 -31.32
C LEU A 395 25.47 6.31 -32.70
N SER A 396 24.47 7.01 -33.23
CA SER A 396 24.15 6.91 -34.65
C SER A 396 25.34 7.51 -35.38
N THR A 397 26.21 6.64 -35.87
CA THR A 397 27.11 6.95 -36.97
C THR A 397 26.26 7.14 -38.22
N THR A 398 25.45 8.19 -38.26
CA THR A 398 25.03 8.78 -39.52
C THR A 398 26.21 9.61 -39.97
N GLY A 399 27.01 9.00 -40.85
CA GLY A 399 28.12 9.66 -41.51
C GLY A 399 27.64 10.94 -42.19
N SER A 400 28.36 12.02 -41.91
CA SER A 400 28.49 13.12 -42.85
C SER A 400 29.48 12.67 -43.93
N ALA A 401 28.96 12.45 -45.13
CA ALA A 401 29.74 12.49 -46.36
C ALA A 401 30.32 13.90 -46.57
#